data_AF-A0A4W5KPR1-F1
#
_entry.id   AF-A0A4W5KPR1-F1
#
_cell.length_a   1.000
_cell.length_b   1.000
_cell.length_c   1.000
_cell.angle_alpha   90.00
_cell.angle_beta   90.00
_cell.angle_gamma   90.00
#
_symmetry.space_group_name_H-M   'P 1'
#
loop_
_entity.id
_entity.type
_entity.pdbx_description
1 polymer ?
#
loop_
_entity_poly.entity_id
_entity_poly.type
_entity_poly.pdbx_seq_one_letter_code
_entity_poly.pdbx_strand_id
1 'polypeptide(L)'
;MIPFKFHQQYNSMEQLCINFTNEKLQQFFNHTMFVLEQEEYKKEGIVWAFIDFGMDLAACIELIEKPLGIFSILEEECMFPKSSDTTFKDKLYSQHLGKTKAFEKPKPAKGKAEAHFSLVHYAGTVDYNITGWLEKNKDPLNDSVCQLYQKSSVKILAALYPPPPPEGKTSIMSQHLTKY
;
A
#
# COMPACT_ATOMS: atom_id res chain seq x y z
N MET A 1 20.91 -5.62 -1.22
CA MET A 1 19.92 -5.04 -0.28
C MET A 1 19.23 -3.90 -1.01
N ILE A 2 17.95 -4.06 -1.35
CA ILE A 2 17.17 -3.03 -2.06
C ILE A 2 16.97 -1.87 -1.07
N PRO A 3 17.30 -0.61 -1.43
CA PRO A 3 17.34 0.46 -0.44
C PRO A 3 15.93 0.93 -0.08
N PHE A 4 15.48 0.60 1.14
CA PHE A 4 14.45 1.39 1.81
C PHE A 4 14.95 2.83 1.94
N LYS A 5 14.22 3.80 1.39
CA LYS A 5 14.47 5.21 1.68
C LYS A 5 13.78 5.57 3.00
N PHE A 6 14.40 5.22 4.12
CA PHE A 6 13.91 5.53 5.48
C PHE A 6 13.82 7.03 5.82
N HIS A 7 14.42 7.89 4.99
CA HIS A 7 14.76 9.27 5.37
C HIS A 7 14.14 10.30 4.41
N GLN A 8 12.83 10.23 4.16
CA GLN A 8 12.12 11.45 3.78
C GLN A 8 11.56 12.09 5.05
N GLN A 9 11.75 13.41 5.19
CA GLN A 9 11.13 14.18 6.29
C GLN A 9 9.59 14.15 6.23
N TYR A 10 9.03 13.66 5.11
CA TYR A 10 7.62 13.56 4.80
C TYR A 10 7.34 12.28 4.02
N ASN A 11 6.69 11.28 4.64
CA ASN A 11 6.28 10.05 3.96
C ASN A 11 4.79 10.10 3.66
N SER A 12 4.41 10.20 2.39
CA SER A 12 3.01 10.20 1.93
C SER A 12 2.65 8.88 1.24
N MET A 13 1.50 8.84 0.55
CA MET A 13 0.96 7.64 -0.10
C MET A 13 1.97 6.96 -1.03
N GLU A 14 2.73 7.74 -1.81
CA GLU A 14 3.72 7.23 -2.75
C GLU A 14 4.80 6.41 -2.03
N GLN A 15 5.24 6.89 -0.86
CA GLN A 15 6.22 6.19 -0.05
C GLN A 15 5.64 4.92 0.58
N LEU A 16 4.34 4.92 0.93
CA LEU A 16 3.64 3.70 1.38
C LEU A 16 3.65 2.65 0.27
N CYS A 17 3.31 3.02 -0.98
CA CYS A 17 3.32 2.09 -2.12
C CYS A 17 4.72 1.50 -2.39
N ILE A 18 5.76 2.33 -2.28
CA ILE A 18 7.15 1.87 -2.42
C ILE A 18 7.52 0.90 -1.29
N ASN A 19 7.23 1.25 -0.04
CA ASN A 19 7.55 0.43 1.12
C ASN A 19 6.78 -0.89 1.12
N PHE A 20 5.50 -0.86 0.76
CA PHE A 20 4.68 -2.06 0.57
C PHE A 20 5.27 -3.01 -0.48
N THR A 21 5.70 -2.45 -1.62
CA THR A 21 6.38 -3.23 -2.66
C THR A 21 7.65 -3.89 -2.12
N ASN A 22 8.46 -3.15 -1.36
CA ASN A 22 9.66 -3.71 -0.75
C ASN A 22 9.36 -4.76 0.33
N GLU A 23 8.28 -4.60 1.11
CA GLU A 23 7.82 -5.59 2.08
C GLU A 23 7.50 -6.91 1.38
N LYS A 24 6.78 -6.86 0.26
CA LYS A 24 6.49 -8.04 -0.57
C LYS A 24 7.73 -8.65 -1.21
N LEU A 25 8.66 -7.82 -1.71
CA LEU A 25 9.92 -8.32 -2.26
C LEU A 25 10.77 -9.02 -1.19
N GLN A 26 10.76 -8.49 0.04
CA GLN A 26 11.46 -9.12 1.16
C GLN A 26 10.79 -10.42 1.60
N GLN A 27 9.45 -10.46 1.63
CA GLN A 27 8.70 -11.70 1.89
C GLN A 27 8.99 -12.75 0.82
N PHE A 28 9.00 -12.35 -0.46
CA PHE A 28 9.37 -13.23 -1.57
C PHE A 28 10.80 -13.74 -1.42
N PHE A 29 11.77 -12.87 -1.14
CA PHE A 29 13.15 -13.27 -0.89
C PHE A 29 13.26 -14.27 0.27
N ASN A 30 12.60 -14.00 1.40
CA ASN A 30 12.61 -14.90 2.54
C ASN A 30 11.96 -16.26 2.20
N HIS A 31 10.86 -16.25 1.46
CA HIS A 31 10.22 -17.49 1.02
C HIS A 31 11.12 -18.28 0.06
N THR A 32 11.60 -17.66 -1.01
CA THR A 32 12.43 -18.31 -2.04
C THR A 32 13.74 -18.80 -1.47
N MET A 33 14.46 -17.97 -0.70
CA MET A 33 15.79 -18.33 -0.21
C MET A 33 15.71 -19.40 0.87
N PHE A 34 14.71 -19.38 1.76
CA PHE A 34 14.68 -20.32 2.88
C PHE A 34 13.78 -21.53 2.66
N VAL A 35 12.64 -21.40 1.98
CA VAL A 35 11.72 -22.54 1.80
C VAL A 35 12.22 -23.47 0.70
N LEU A 36 12.59 -22.93 -0.47
CA LEU A 36 13.09 -23.76 -1.57
C LEU A 36 14.43 -24.42 -1.23
N GLU A 37 15.30 -23.73 -0.50
CA GLU A 37 16.60 -24.28 -0.13
C GLU A 37 16.44 -25.39 0.93
N GLN A 38 15.51 -25.25 1.87
CA GLN A 38 15.15 -26.33 2.80
C GLN A 38 14.46 -27.51 2.11
N GLU A 39 13.66 -27.28 1.07
CA GLU A 39 13.10 -28.35 0.24
C GLU A 39 14.19 -29.13 -0.51
N GLU A 40 15.21 -28.46 -1.03
CA GLU A 40 16.35 -29.12 -1.68
C GLU A 40 17.20 -29.90 -0.65
N TYR A 41 17.48 -29.33 0.53
CA TYR A 41 18.16 -30.06 1.61
C TYR A 41 17.42 -31.34 2.01
N LYS A 42 16.09 -31.28 2.08
CA LYS A 42 15.26 -32.46 2.37
C LYS A 42 15.33 -33.51 1.25
N LYS A 43 15.35 -33.06 -0.01
CA LYS A 43 15.43 -33.93 -1.20
C LYS A 43 16.78 -34.65 -1.30
N GLU A 44 17.87 -33.96 -0.94
CA GLU A 44 19.23 -34.51 -0.87
C GLU A 44 19.48 -35.35 0.40
N GLY A 45 18.50 -35.46 1.30
CA GLY A 45 18.61 -36.23 2.54
C GLY A 45 19.53 -35.62 3.58
N ILE A 46 19.80 -34.30 3.50
CA ILE A 46 20.63 -33.56 4.44
C ILE A 46 19.82 -33.31 5.72
N VAL A 47 20.35 -33.74 6.86
CA VAL A 47 19.74 -33.48 8.17
C VAL A 47 19.91 -32.00 8.51
N TRP A 48 18.86 -31.23 8.24
CA TRP A 48 18.78 -29.80 8.53
C TRP A 48 17.64 -29.52 9.52
N ALA A 49 17.88 -28.68 10.53
CA ALA A 49 16.85 -28.26 11.45
C ALA A 49 15.94 -27.22 10.75
N PHE A 50 14.63 -27.48 10.70
CA PHE A 50 13.69 -26.55 10.09
C PHE A 50 13.72 -25.21 10.83
N ILE A 51 13.96 -24.13 10.09
CA ILE A 51 13.90 -22.78 10.63
C ILE A 51 12.71 -22.07 10.02
N ASP A 52 11.78 -21.64 10.88
CA ASP A 52 10.63 -20.82 10.48
C ASP A 52 11.05 -19.35 10.43
N PHE A 53 11.15 -18.81 9.21
CA PHE A 53 11.49 -17.40 8.95
C PHE A 53 10.25 -16.53 8.64
N GLY A 54 9.04 -17.06 8.82
CA GLY A 54 7.90 -16.68 7.98
C GLY A 54 6.83 -15.76 8.55
N MET A 55 6.77 -15.47 9.85
CA MET A 55 5.57 -14.80 10.39
C MET A 55 5.66 -13.28 10.62
N ASP A 56 6.86 -12.69 10.73
CA ASP A 56 6.94 -11.28 11.14
C ASP A 56 6.58 -10.28 10.03
N LEU A 57 6.89 -10.59 8.76
CA LEU A 57 6.55 -9.72 7.61
C LEU A 57 5.08 -9.79 7.20
N ALA A 58 4.42 -10.94 7.42
CA ALA A 58 3.04 -11.17 7.01
C ALA A 58 2.08 -10.16 7.63
N ALA A 59 2.29 -9.81 8.91
CA ALA A 59 1.42 -8.87 9.63
C ALA A 59 1.40 -7.47 9.01
N CYS A 60 2.54 -6.96 8.50
CA CYS A 60 2.61 -5.64 7.88
C CYS A 60 1.96 -5.65 6.49
N ILE A 61 2.22 -6.69 5.70
CA ILE A 61 1.63 -6.88 4.37
C ILE A 61 0.10 -6.99 4.49
N GLU A 62 -0.38 -7.82 5.41
CA GLU A 62 -1.81 -8.02 5.62
C GLU A 62 -2.52 -6.74 6.07
N LEU A 63 -1.90 -5.99 6.98
CA LEU A 63 -2.40 -4.68 7.40
C LEU A 63 -2.60 -3.72 6.22
N ILE A 64 -1.76 -3.79 5.20
CA ILE A 64 -1.83 -2.89 4.04
C ILE A 64 -2.89 -3.35 3.03
N GLU A 65 -2.89 -4.64 2.66
CA GLU A 65 -3.63 -5.12 1.48
C GLU A 65 -4.88 -5.96 1.74
N LYS A 66 -5.02 -6.57 2.93
CA LYS A 66 -6.17 -7.45 3.19
C LYS A 66 -7.46 -6.64 3.32
N PRO A 67 -8.63 -7.28 3.22
CA PRO A 67 -9.90 -6.64 3.55
C PRO A 67 -9.82 -5.96 4.91
N LEU A 68 -10.39 -4.75 5.00
CA LEU A 68 -10.28 -3.89 6.19
C LEU A 68 -8.85 -3.44 6.54
N GLY A 69 -7.90 -3.61 5.62
CA GLY A 69 -6.56 -3.02 5.67
C GLY A 69 -6.54 -1.58 5.14
N ILE A 70 -5.35 -0.98 5.11
CA ILE A 70 -5.16 0.44 4.81
C ILE A 70 -5.72 0.82 3.44
N PHE A 71 -5.39 0.07 2.38
CA PHE A 71 -5.88 0.38 1.03
C PHE A 71 -7.39 0.17 0.90
N SER A 72 -7.93 -0.88 1.52
CA SER A 72 -9.38 -1.15 1.52
C SER A 72 -10.17 -0.03 2.20
N ILE A 73 -9.70 0.47 3.36
CA ILE A 73 -10.35 1.57 4.07
C ILE A 73 -10.20 2.89 3.27
N LEU A 74 -9.06 3.11 2.62
CA LEU A 74 -8.84 4.28 1.76
C LEU A 74 -9.81 4.28 0.57
N GLU A 75 -9.95 3.15 -0.12
CA GLU A 75 -10.92 2.99 -1.21
C GLU A 75 -12.35 3.27 -0.74
N GLU A 76 -12.74 2.70 0.39
CA GLU A 76 -14.06 2.91 0.98
C GLU A 76 -14.33 4.40 1.26
N GLU A 77 -13.38 5.09 1.90
CA GLU A 77 -13.48 6.53 2.18
C GLU A 77 -13.49 7.39 0.91
N CYS A 78 -12.89 6.93 -0.19
CA CYS A 78 -12.96 7.64 -1.47
C CYS A 78 -14.35 7.60 -2.10
N MET A 79 -15.17 6.59 -1.78
CA MET A 79 -16.55 6.46 -2.29
C MET A 79 -17.53 7.43 -1.61
N PHE A 80 -17.21 7.93 -0.41
CA PHE A 80 -18.11 8.79 0.35
C PHE A 80 -17.83 10.28 0.09
N PRO A 81 -18.81 11.08 -0.36
CA PRO A 81 -18.61 12.49 -0.72
C PRO A 81 -18.19 13.39 0.45
N LYS A 82 -18.49 12.98 1.69
CA LYS A 82 -18.22 13.75 2.92
C LYS A 82 -17.00 13.27 3.71
N SER A 83 -16.33 12.22 3.22
CA SER A 83 -15.12 11.70 3.86
C SER A 83 -13.93 12.66 3.65
N SER A 84 -13.01 12.63 4.60
CA SER A 84 -11.81 13.46 4.66
C SER A 84 -10.63 12.63 5.15
N ASP A 85 -9.41 13.16 5.04
CA ASP A 85 -8.23 12.47 5.58
C ASP A 85 -8.40 12.19 7.10
N THR A 86 -9.12 13.06 7.82
CA THR A 86 -9.43 12.85 9.25
C THR A 86 -10.34 11.64 9.47
N THR A 87 -11.41 11.47 8.69
CA THR A 87 -12.31 10.32 8.84
C THR A 87 -11.62 9.00 8.47
N PHE A 88 -10.75 9.04 7.46
CA PHE A 88 -9.87 7.93 7.11
C PHE A 88 -8.94 7.55 8.26
N LYS A 89 -8.23 8.52 8.85
CA LYS A 89 -7.39 8.30 10.04
C LYS A 89 -8.16 7.66 11.19
N ASP A 90 -9.34 8.19 11.50
CA ASP A 90 -10.13 7.74 12.63
C ASP A 90 -10.61 6.29 12.43
N LYS A 91 -10.97 5.91 11.19
CA LYS A 91 -11.25 4.51 10.81
C LYS A 91 -10.02 3.62 10.98
N LEU A 92 -8.84 4.02 10.49
CA LEU A 92 -7.60 3.26 10.68
C LEU A 92 -7.31 3.01 12.16
N TYR A 93 -7.44 4.05 12.99
CA TYR A 93 -7.21 3.97 14.44
C TYR A 93 -8.21 3.01 15.11
N SER A 94 -9.51 3.15 14.81
CA SER A 94 -10.55 2.26 15.34
C SER A 94 -10.30 0.80 14.96
N GLN A 95 -9.84 0.57 13.73
CA GLN A 95 -9.66 -0.78 13.20
C GLN A 95 -8.37 -1.46 13.68
N HIS A 96 -7.25 -0.74 13.80
CA HIS A 96 -5.93 -1.36 13.97
C HIS A 96 -5.20 -1.01 15.27
N LEU A 97 -5.46 0.17 15.88
CA LEU A 97 -4.69 0.60 17.04
C LEU A 97 -4.93 -0.34 18.23
N GLY A 98 -3.84 -0.91 18.75
CA GLY A 98 -3.87 -1.88 19.87
C GLY A 98 -4.33 -3.29 19.48
N LYS A 99 -4.75 -3.50 18.22
CA LYS A 99 -5.18 -4.80 17.68
C LYS A 99 -4.12 -5.42 16.76
N THR A 100 -3.45 -4.58 15.96
CA THR A 100 -2.41 -5.00 15.02
C THR A 100 -1.06 -4.47 15.49
N LYS A 101 -0.08 -5.36 15.74
CA LYS A 101 1.25 -4.98 16.25
C LYS A 101 2.01 -4.02 15.31
N ALA A 102 1.77 -4.12 14.00
CA ALA A 102 2.45 -3.30 13.01
C ALA A 102 1.90 -1.86 12.90
N PHE A 103 0.81 -1.52 13.62
CA PHE A 103 0.19 -0.19 13.56
C PHE A 103 0.40 0.58 14.87
N GLU A 104 1.13 1.70 14.81
CA GLU A 104 1.49 2.50 15.98
C GLU A 104 1.08 3.97 15.84
N LYS A 105 1.02 4.66 16.99
CA LYS A 105 0.96 6.13 17.01
C LYS A 105 2.34 6.71 16.65
N PRO A 106 2.39 7.81 15.89
CA PRO A 106 3.64 8.44 15.54
C PRO A 106 4.34 8.99 16.78
N LYS A 107 5.67 8.82 16.83
CA LYS A 107 6.50 9.36 17.91
C LYS A 107 6.77 10.83 17.61
N PRO A 108 6.35 11.77 18.48
CA PRO A 108 6.60 13.19 18.25
C PRO A 108 8.11 13.46 18.26
N ALA A 109 8.63 14.00 17.16
CA ALA A 109 10.03 14.36 17.00
C ALA A 109 10.14 15.82 16.57
N LYS A 110 10.94 16.62 17.30
CA LYS A 110 11.19 18.03 16.96
C LYS A 110 11.80 18.14 15.55
N GLY A 111 11.18 18.94 14.69
CA GLY A 111 11.68 19.22 13.34
C GLY A 111 11.28 18.20 12.26
N LYS A 112 10.45 17.20 12.56
CA LYS A 112 9.81 16.35 11.54
C LYS A 112 8.43 16.92 11.14
N ALA A 113 8.01 16.66 9.90
CA ALA A 113 6.66 16.96 9.47
C ALA A 113 5.63 16.17 10.29
N GLU A 114 4.42 16.72 10.40
CA GLU A 114 3.32 16.06 11.12
C GLU A 114 3.01 14.69 10.50
N ALA A 115 3.02 13.65 11.32
CA ALA A 115 2.63 12.30 10.94
C ALA A 115 1.35 11.90 11.65
N HIS A 116 0.55 11.06 11.00
CA HIS A 116 -0.78 10.67 11.47
C HIS A 116 -0.83 9.23 11.98
N PHE A 117 0.00 8.33 11.45
CA PHE A 117 0.19 6.98 11.94
C PHE A 117 1.61 6.49 11.61
N SER A 118 2.04 5.40 12.24
CA SER A 118 3.31 4.76 11.92
C SER A 118 3.13 3.28 11.66
N LEU A 119 3.89 2.75 10.71
CA LEU A 119 3.95 1.31 10.45
C LEU A 119 5.31 0.75 10.83
N VAL A 120 5.29 -0.42 11.44
CA VAL A 120 6.49 -1.21 11.70
C VAL A 120 6.74 -2.09 10.48
N HIS A 121 7.69 -1.69 9.64
CA HIS A 121 8.19 -2.48 8.52
C HIS A 121 9.37 -3.35 8.95
N TYR A 122 9.70 -4.37 8.16
CA TYR A 122 10.84 -5.26 8.48
C TYR A 122 12.17 -4.52 8.68
N ALA A 123 12.37 -3.39 8.02
CA ALA A 123 13.61 -2.62 8.11
C ALA A 123 13.49 -1.37 9.01
N GLY A 124 12.35 -1.16 9.66
CA GLY A 124 12.17 -0.11 10.68
C GLY A 124 10.79 0.55 10.67
N THR A 125 10.52 1.38 11.67
CA THR A 125 9.27 2.14 11.77
C THR A 125 9.29 3.35 10.84
N VAL A 126 8.21 3.56 10.09
CA VAL A 126 8.03 4.72 9.19
C VAL A 126 6.79 5.50 9.62
N ASP A 127 6.96 6.81 9.80
CA ASP A 127 5.89 7.75 10.15
C ASP A 127 5.23 8.30 8.86
N TYR A 128 3.92 8.10 8.69
CA TYR A 128 3.17 8.48 7.49
C TYR A 128 2.26 9.69 7.72
N ASN A 129 2.26 10.59 6.74
CA ASN A 129 1.35 11.72 6.65
C ASN A 129 0.26 11.43 5.61
N ILE A 130 -1.01 11.51 6.02
CA ILE A 130 -2.18 11.19 5.19
C ILE A 130 -2.78 12.39 4.45
N THR A 131 -2.21 13.59 4.61
CA THR A 131 -2.76 14.80 4.00
C THR A 131 -2.81 14.66 2.49
N GLY A 132 -3.99 14.87 1.92
CA GLY A 132 -4.28 14.75 0.49
C GLY A 132 -4.42 13.32 -0.01
N TRP A 133 -4.49 12.29 0.85
CA TRP A 133 -4.58 10.90 0.41
C TRP A 133 -5.88 10.62 -0.33
N LEU A 134 -7.02 11.10 0.19
CA LEU A 134 -8.30 10.89 -0.50
C LEU A 134 -8.31 11.57 -1.88
N GLU A 135 -7.75 12.76 -1.99
CA GLU A 135 -7.66 13.49 -3.26
C GLU A 135 -6.76 12.76 -4.26
N LYS A 136 -5.54 12.40 -3.84
CA LYS A 136 -4.58 11.63 -4.64
C LYS A 136 -5.17 10.31 -5.14
N ASN A 137 -5.94 9.61 -4.30
CA ASN A 137 -6.55 8.34 -4.67
C ASN A 137 -7.80 8.49 -5.55
N LYS A 138 -8.53 9.60 -5.43
CA LYS A 138 -9.67 9.92 -6.30
C LYS A 138 -9.23 10.34 -7.70
N ASP A 139 -8.04 10.91 -7.84
CA ASP A 139 -7.49 11.45 -9.09
C ASP A 139 -8.53 12.27 -9.88
N PRO A 140 -9.12 13.33 -9.28
CA PRO A 140 -10.24 14.04 -9.87
C PRO A 140 -9.79 14.78 -11.14
N LEU A 141 -10.21 14.28 -12.30
CA LEU A 141 -10.00 14.94 -13.58
C LEU A 141 -11.18 15.86 -13.92
N ASN A 142 -10.91 16.91 -14.69
CA ASN A 142 -11.97 17.76 -15.22
C ASN A 142 -12.68 17.08 -16.40
N ASP A 143 -13.93 16.68 -16.21
CA ASP A 143 -14.73 15.98 -17.22
C ASP A 143 -14.81 16.70 -18.56
N SER A 144 -14.92 18.04 -18.55
CA SER A 144 -15.01 18.83 -19.78
C SER A 144 -13.70 18.76 -20.58
N VAL A 145 -12.56 18.79 -19.90
CA VAL A 145 -11.24 18.67 -20.51
C VAL A 145 -11.02 17.24 -21.03
N CYS A 146 -11.40 16.22 -20.25
CA CYS A 146 -11.35 14.83 -20.69
C CYS A 146 -12.20 14.58 -21.95
N GLN A 147 -13.40 15.15 -22.03
CA GLN A 147 -14.25 15.06 -23.22
C GLN A 147 -13.64 15.74 -24.45
N LEU A 148 -12.88 16.83 -24.28
CA LEU A 148 -12.14 17.46 -25.37
C LEU A 148 -10.99 16.58 -25.84
N TYR A 149 -10.24 15.96 -24.91
CA TYR A 149 -9.13 15.06 -25.25
C TYR A 149 -9.62 13.80 -25.98
N GLN A 150 -10.75 13.23 -25.55
CA GLN A 150 -11.43 12.12 -26.22
C GLN A 150 -11.77 12.42 -27.70
N LYS A 151 -12.07 13.68 -28.02
CA LYS A 151 -12.45 14.14 -29.37
C LYS A 151 -11.29 14.77 -30.13
N SER A 152 -10.06 14.69 -29.61
CA SER A 152 -8.90 15.32 -30.24
C SER A 152 -8.63 14.76 -31.64
N SER A 153 -8.24 15.64 -32.57
CA SER A 153 -7.71 15.24 -33.88
C SER A 153 -6.34 14.57 -33.79
N VAL A 154 -5.64 14.72 -32.65
CA VAL A 154 -4.36 14.08 -32.37
C VAL A 154 -4.62 12.66 -31.82
N LYS A 155 -4.39 11.65 -32.66
CA LYS A 155 -4.71 10.25 -32.35
C LYS A 155 -4.14 9.74 -31.02
N ILE A 156 -2.91 10.14 -30.68
CA ILE A 156 -2.29 9.72 -29.40
C ILE A 156 -3.02 10.32 -28.19
N LEU A 157 -3.51 11.56 -28.30
CA LEU A 157 -4.22 12.21 -27.21
C LEU A 157 -5.60 11.57 -26.98
N ALA A 158 -6.34 11.28 -28.06
CA ALA A 158 -7.60 10.55 -27.95
C ALA A 158 -7.41 9.11 -27.42
N ALA A 159 -6.30 8.45 -27.77
CA ALA A 159 -5.98 7.12 -27.26
C ALA A 159 -5.61 7.09 -25.77
N LEU A 160 -5.02 8.16 -25.23
CA LEU A 160 -4.68 8.28 -23.81
C LEU A 160 -5.89 8.56 -22.91
N TYR A 161 -6.98 9.10 -23.47
CA TYR A 161 -8.21 9.40 -22.74
C TYR A 161 -9.38 8.61 -23.36
N PRO A 162 -9.47 7.29 -23.17
CA PRO A 162 -10.62 6.51 -23.65
C PRO A 162 -11.90 6.93 -22.89
N PRO A 163 -13.10 6.68 -23.48
CA PRO A 163 -14.36 6.85 -22.75
C PRO A 163 -14.40 5.94 -21.52
N PRO A 164 -15.03 6.39 -20.41
CA PRO A 164 -15.13 5.60 -19.20
C PRO A 164 -15.88 4.28 -19.46
N PRO A 165 -15.49 3.18 -18.80
CA PRO A 165 -16.24 1.93 -18.90
C PRO A 165 -17.69 2.11 -18.40
N PRO A 166 -18.66 1.31 -18.89
CA PRO A 166 -20.04 1.34 -18.39
C PRO A 166 -20.07 1.18 -16.86
N GLU A 167 -20.93 1.95 -16.19
CA GLU A 167 -21.04 2.02 -14.73
C GLU A 167 -21.05 0.63 -14.07
N GLY A 168 -20.17 0.42 -13.06
CA GLY A 168 -20.06 -0.83 -12.30
C GLY A 168 -18.69 -1.53 -12.33
N LYS A 169 -17.66 -0.95 -12.97
CA LYS A 169 -16.29 -1.53 -13.03
C LYS A 169 -15.17 -0.54 -12.71
N THR A 170 -15.43 0.45 -11.87
CA THR A 170 -14.44 1.50 -11.56
C THR A 170 -13.76 1.21 -10.23
N SER A 171 -12.74 0.36 -10.25
CA SER A 171 -11.60 0.53 -9.36
C SER A 171 -10.37 -0.05 -10.04
N ILE A 172 -9.43 0.83 -10.34
CA ILE A 172 -8.16 0.53 -10.99
C ILE A 172 -7.28 -0.32 -10.04
N MET A 173 -7.55 -0.27 -8.73
CA MET A 173 -6.92 -1.10 -7.71
C MET A 173 -7.60 -2.48 -7.54
N SER A 174 -8.94 -2.56 -7.63
CA SER A 174 -9.66 -3.82 -7.41
C SER A 174 -9.45 -4.89 -8.49
N GLN A 175 -8.92 -4.55 -9.67
CA GLN A 175 -8.67 -5.53 -10.73
C GLN A 175 -7.28 -6.21 -10.63
N HIS A 176 -6.34 -5.67 -9.85
CA HIS A 176 -4.98 -6.22 -9.79
C HIS A 176 -4.62 -6.92 -8.47
N LEU A 177 -5.34 -6.68 -7.38
CA LEU A 177 -5.05 -7.33 -6.09
C LEU A 177 -5.69 -8.72 -5.91
N THR A 178 -6.66 -9.11 -6.74
CA THR A 178 -7.40 -10.38 -6.58
C THR A 178 -6.82 -11.55 -7.37
N LYS A 179 -5.62 -11.43 -7.95
CA LYS A 179 -5.09 -12.43 -8.90
C LYS A 179 -3.81 -13.17 -8.52
N TYR A 180 -3.26 -12.96 -7.33
CA TYR A 180 -2.15 -13.77 -6.81
C TYR A 180 -2.28 -13.97 -5.30
#